data_AF-A0A2D9I640-F1
#
_entry.id   AF-A0A2D9I640-F1
#
_cell.length_a   1.000
_cell.length_b   1.000
_cell.length_c   1.000
_cell.angle_alpha   90.00
_cell.angle_beta   90.00
_cell.angle_gamma   90.00
#
_symmetry.space_group_name_H-M   'P 1'
#
loop_
_entity.id
_entity.type
_entity.pdbx_description
1 polymer ?
#
loop_
_entity_poly.entity_id
_entity_poly.type
_entity_poly.pdbx_seq_one_letter_code
_entity_poly.pdbx_strand_id
1 'polypeptide(L)'
;MKALYVKSGSVLAILSLLIAFGGSLPQAAQAGDEPQICGPRDIIIQRLSARFEERQSAVGMTNGGSLVELFVSPNGTWTFVHTNGNGITCLLAAGEDWEPTIQETTSVAPTAS
;
A
#
# COMPACT_ATOMS: atom_id res chain seq x y z
N MET A 1 69.37 -10.09 21.21
CA MET A 1 68.29 -9.12 20.97
C MET A 1 67.06 -9.62 21.71
N LYS A 2 66.68 -8.95 22.80
CA LYS A 2 65.62 -9.39 23.72
C LYS A 2 64.25 -9.14 23.09
N ALA A 3 63.48 -10.20 22.92
CA ALA A 3 62.06 -10.14 22.62
C ALA A 3 61.32 -9.46 23.80
N LEU A 4 60.86 -8.24 23.56
CA LEU A 4 59.86 -7.53 24.37
C LEU A 4 58.56 -7.63 23.56
N TYR A 5 57.80 -8.72 23.62
CA TYR A 5 56.72 -8.91 24.59
C TYR A 5 55.95 -7.59 24.88
N VAL A 6 55.41 -6.95 23.83
CA VAL A 6 54.20 -6.13 23.96
C VAL A 6 53.11 -7.06 24.49
N LYS A 7 52.88 -6.88 25.80
CA LYS A 7 51.98 -7.56 26.73
C LYS A 7 50.71 -8.13 26.05
N SER A 8 50.53 -9.45 26.12
CA SER A 8 49.33 -10.21 25.69
C SER A 8 47.97 -9.67 26.14
N GLY A 9 47.91 -8.65 26.99
CA GLY A 9 46.67 -7.97 27.41
C GLY A 9 46.27 -6.75 26.56
N SER A 10 47.14 -6.21 25.71
CA SER A 10 46.85 -4.94 24.99
C SER A 10 46.27 -5.13 23.59
N VAL A 11 46.38 -6.31 22.99
CA VAL A 11 45.80 -6.57 21.65
C VAL A 11 44.30 -6.83 21.73
N LEU A 12 43.81 -7.42 22.83
CA LEU A 12 42.37 -7.62 23.06
C LEU A 12 41.61 -6.31 23.32
N ALA A 13 42.24 -5.31 23.95
CA ALA A 13 41.59 -4.04 24.26
C ALA A 13 41.31 -3.17 23.02
N ILE A 14 42.09 -3.33 21.94
CA ILE A 14 41.95 -2.52 20.73
C ILE A 14 40.79 -3.04 19.86
N LEU A 15 40.47 -4.33 19.92
CA LEU A 15 39.36 -4.91 19.15
C LEU A 15 37.98 -4.59 19.75
N SER A 16 37.89 -4.28 21.05
CA SER A 16 36.63 -3.93 21.72
C SER A 16 36.20 -2.48 21.54
N LEU A 17 37.08 -1.58 21.07
CA LEU A 17 36.79 -0.15 21.04
C LEU A 17 36.02 0.32 19.79
N LEU A 18 35.87 -0.53 18.76
CA LEU A 18 35.13 -0.18 17.54
C LEU A 18 33.62 -0.55 17.59
N ILE A 19 33.15 -1.22 18.65
CA ILE A 19 31.73 -1.60 18.80
C ILE A 19 30.94 -0.58 19.64
N ALA A 20 31.62 0.39 20.28
CA ALA A 20 30.98 1.37 21.16
C ALA A 20 30.48 2.66 20.45
N PHE A 21 30.44 2.68 19.12
CA PHE A 21 29.87 3.79 18.32
C PHE A 21 28.80 3.32 17.34
N GLY A 22 28.06 2.26 17.69
CA GLY A 22 26.79 1.92 17.06
C GLY A 22 25.70 2.89 17.51
N GLY A 23 25.79 4.16 17.10
CA GLY A 23 24.72 5.12 17.30
C GLY A 23 23.47 4.60 16.59
N SER A 24 22.45 4.25 17.36
CA SER A 24 21.10 3.98 16.88
C SER A 24 20.56 5.25 16.24
N LEU A 25 20.82 5.43 14.94
CA LEU A 25 20.08 6.39 14.14
C LEU A 25 18.61 5.96 14.18
N PRO A 26 17.67 6.84 14.58
CA PRO A 26 16.27 6.55 14.39
C PRO A 26 16.05 6.47 12.87
N GLN A 27 15.87 5.26 12.35
CA GLN A 27 15.32 5.06 11.02
C GLN A 27 13.88 5.53 11.09
N ALA A 28 13.65 6.82 10.89
CA ALA A 28 12.32 7.32 10.58
C ALA A 28 11.97 6.68 9.24
N ALA A 29 11.21 5.59 9.27
CA ALA A 29 10.53 5.07 8.11
C ALA A 29 9.59 6.18 7.65
N GLN A 30 10.06 7.01 6.73
CA GLN A 30 9.19 7.83 5.90
C GLN A 30 8.40 6.80 5.10
N ALA A 31 7.20 6.45 5.55
CA ALA A 31 6.22 5.86 4.67
C ALA A 31 6.09 6.87 3.53
N GLY A 32 6.69 6.56 2.38
CA GLY A 32 6.61 7.42 1.23
C GLY A 32 5.16 7.44 0.80
N ASP A 33 4.47 8.56 1.03
CA ASP A 33 3.24 8.85 0.33
C ASP A 33 3.62 8.89 -1.16
N GLU A 34 3.38 7.78 -1.88
CA GLU A 34 3.41 7.83 -3.33
C GLU A 34 2.46 8.95 -3.77
N PRO A 35 2.83 9.76 -4.77
CA PRO A 35 1.99 10.84 -5.24
C PRO A 35 0.59 10.31 -5.58
N GLN A 36 -0.41 10.67 -4.77
CA GLN A 36 -1.76 10.20 -4.96
C GLN A 36 -2.34 10.84 -6.24
N ILE A 37 -2.69 10.01 -7.22
CA ILE A 37 -3.27 10.47 -8.48
C ILE A 37 -4.72 10.86 -8.22
N CYS A 38 -5.03 12.15 -8.35
CA CYS A 38 -6.36 12.69 -8.15
C CYS A 38 -6.80 13.57 -9.33
N GLY A 39 -8.11 13.69 -9.54
CA GLY A 39 -8.70 14.59 -10.53
C GLY A 39 -10.22 14.59 -10.51
N PRO A 40 -10.87 15.35 -11.40
CA PRO A 40 -12.32 15.26 -11.59
C PRO A 40 -12.74 13.82 -11.91
N ARG A 41 -13.85 13.36 -11.31
CA ARG A 41 -14.31 11.97 -11.41
C ARG A 41 -14.48 11.49 -12.86
N ASP A 42 -15.10 12.31 -13.68
CA ASP A 42 -15.35 12.01 -15.10
C ASP A 42 -14.04 11.79 -15.87
N ILE A 43 -13.02 12.60 -15.60
CA ILE A 43 -11.70 12.46 -16.23
C ILE A 43 -11.00 11.18 -15.78
N ILE A 44 -11.05 10.84 -14.49
CA ILE A 44 -10.45 9.60 -13.98
C ILE A 44 -11.15 8.38 -14.60
N ILE A 45 -12.48 8.32 -14.53
CA ILE A 45 -13.25 7.19 -15.06
C ILE A 45 -13.07 7.06 -16.58
N GLN A 46 -13.08 8.17 -17.32
CA GLN A 46 -12.83 8.16 -18.76
C GLN A 46 -11.45 7.58 -19.07
N ARG A 47 -10.41 7.94 -18.30
CA ARG A 47 -9.06 7.40 -18.48
C ARG A 47 -9.01 5.89 -18.17
N LEU A 48 -9.62 5.45 -17.06
CA LEU A 48 -9.68 4.03 -16.71
C LEU A 48 -10.36 3.22 -17.83
N SER A 49 -11.50 3.69 -18.32
CA SER A 49 -12.23 3.05 -19.41
C SER A 49 -11.46 3.08 -20.74
N ALA A 50 -10.86 4.20 -21.12
CA ALA A 50 -10.22 4.34 -22.42
C ALA A 50 -8.85 3.66 -22.49
N ARG A 51 -8.10 3.63 -21.38
CA ARG A 51 -6.72 3.09 -21.36
C ARG A 51 -6.65 1.63 -20.95
N PHE A 52 -7.48 1.22 -20.00
CA PHE A 52 -7.40 -0.10 -19.39
C PHE A 52 -8.66 -0.95 -19.64
N GLU A 53 -9.67 -0.39 -20.32
CA GLU A 53 -10.97 -1.04 -20.55
C GLU A 53 -11.70 -1.40 -19.24
N GLU A 54 -11.33 -0.74 -18.14
CA GLU A 54 -11.92 -0.98 -16.84
C GLU A 54 -13.32 -0.36 -16.75
N ARG A 55 -14.26 -1.11 -16.20
CA ARG A 55 -15.63 -0.69 -15.91
C ARG A 55 -15.93 -0.89 -14.43
N GLN A 56 -16.87 -0.11 -13.91
CA GLN A 56 -17.26 -0.21 -12.51
C GLN A 56 -17.82 -1.60 -12.20
N SER A 57 -17.16 -2.31 -11.28
CA SER A 57 -17.55 -3.64 -10.81
C SER A 57 -18.24 -3.59 -9.46
N ALA A 58 -17.90 -2.62 -8.60
CA ALA A 58 -18.52 -2.45 -7.30
C ALA A 58 -18.48 -0.98 -6.87
N VAL A 59 -19.40 -0.62 -5.97
CA VAL A 59 -19.52 0.74 -5.42
C VAL A 59 -20.13 0.70 -4.03
N GLY A 60 -19.69 1.61 -3.17
CA GLY A 60 -20.25 1.82 -1.84
C GLY A 60 -20.02 3.24 -1.34
N MET A 61 -20.81 3.64 -0.36
CA MET A 61 -20.62 4.90 0.36
C MET A 61 -19.93 4.61 1.68
N THR A 62 -18.91 5.40 2.02
CA THR A 62 -18.31 5.36 3.36
C THR A 62 -19.21 6.07 4.36
N ASN A 63 -19.03 5.80 5.66
CA ASN A 63 -19.72 6.54 6.72
C ASN A 63 -19.44 8.06 6.68
N GLY A 64 -18.32 8.46 6.08
CA GLY A 64 -17.96 9.86 5.85
C GLY A 64 -18.60 10.48 4.61
N GLY A 65 -19.55 9.80 3.96
CA GLY A 65 -20.29 10.32 2.81
C GLY A 65 -19.47 10.42 1.52
N SER A 66 -18.39 9.67 1.41
CA SER A 66 -17.60 9.59 0.18
C SER A 66 -17.87 8.29 -0.57
N LEU A 67 -17.75 8.33 -1.88
CA LEU A 67 -17.93 7.17 -2.74
C LEU A 67 -16.63 6.37 -2.81
N VAL A 68 -16.69 5.06 -2.69
CA VAL A 68 -15.57 4.14 -2.98
C VAL A 68 -16.02 3.22 -4.09
N GLU A 69 -15.18 3.06 -5.10
CA GLU A 69 -15.51 2.36 -6.33
C GLU A 69 -14.37 1.43 -6.72
N LEU A 70 -14.73 0.26 -7.25
CA LEU A 70 -13.81 -0.68 -7.87
C LEU A 70 -14.09 -0.73 -9.37
N PHE A 71 -13.06 -0.55 -10.18
CA PHE A 71 -13.09 -0.70 -11.62
C PHE A 71 -12.24 -1.91 -12.03
N VAL A 72 -12.75 -2.73 -12.95
CA VAL A 72 -12.11 -3.98 -13.39
C VAL A 72 -12.27 -4.11 -14.91
N SER A 73 -11.22 -4.57 -15.60
CA SER A 73 -11.26 -4.89 -17.02
C SER A 73 -11.47 -6.39 -17.27
N PRO A 74 -11.96 -6.79 -18.45
CA PRO A 74 -12.04 -8.21 -18.83
C PRO A 74 -10.70 -8.94 -18.83
N ASN A 75 -9.59 -8.20 -18.96
CA ASN A 75 -8.23 -8.74 -19.00
C ASN A 75 -7.56 -8.78 -17.62
N GLY A 76 -8.28 -8.44 -16.54
CA GLY A 76 -7.79 -8.56 -15.17
C GLY A 76 -7.10 -7.33 -14.59
N THR A 77 -7.01 -6.21 -15.31
CA THR A 77 -6.59 -4.94 -14.68
C THR A 77 -7.67 -4.42 -13.75
N TRP A 78 -7.27 -3.73 -12.69
CA TRP A 78 -8.20 -3.16 -11.73
C TRP A 78 -7.68 -1.87 -11.08
N THR A 79 -8.63 -1.04 -10.66
CA THR A 79 -8.36 0.20 -9.92
C THR A 79 -9.40 0.43 -8.84
N PHE A 80 -8.96 0.66 -7.61
CA PHE A 80 -9.77 1.21 -6.52
C PHE A 80 -9.65 2.73 -6.48
N VAL A 81 -10.79 3.41 -6.36
CA VAL A 81 -10.84 4.86 -6.23
C VAL A 81 -11.76 5.31 -5.11
N HIS A 82 -11.52 6.52 -4.61
CA HIS A 82 -12.38 7.23 -3.67
C HIS A 82 -12.75 8.59 -4.24
N THR A 83 -14.03 8.95 -4.18
CA THR A 83 -14.56 10.24 -4.61
C THR A 83 -15.17 10.99 -3.43
N ASN A 84 -14.68 12.20 -3.17
CA ASN A 84 -15.23 13.06 -2.12
C ASN A 84 -16.45 13.86 -2.59
N GLY A 85 -17.11 14.57 -1.67
CA GLY A 85 -18.31 15.36 -1.96
C GLY A 85 -18.12 16.52 -2.96
N ASN A 86 -16.87 16.90 -3.27
CA ASN A 86 -16.55 17.91 -4.27
C ASN A 86 -16.36 17.30 -5.68
N GLY A 87 -16.57 16.00 -5.84
CA GLY A 87 -16.40 15.30 -7.12
C GLY A 87 -14.95 15.04 -7.52
N ILE A 88 -14.00 15.20 -6.59
CA ILE A 88 -12.60 14.83 -6.80
C ILE A 88 -12.45 13.36 -6.47
N THR A 89 -11.93 12.60 -7.43
CA THR A 89 -11.63 11.18 -7.34
C THR A 89 -10.12 10.99 -7.24
N CYS A 90 -9.69 10.17 -6.30
CA CYS A 90 -8.31 9.77 -6.11
C CYS A 90 -8.17 8.25 -6.24
N LEU A 91 -7.09 7.78 -6.87
CA LEU A 91 -6.72 6.37 -6.89
C LEU A 91 -6.22 5.98 -5.51
N LEU A 92 -6.76 4.88 -4.98
CA LEU A 92 -6.33 4.26 -3.72
C LEU A 92 -5.33 3.14 -3.98
N ALA A 93 -5.57 2.35 -5.03
CA ALA A 93 -4.71 1.26 -5.46
C ALA A 93 -5.06 0.88 -6.91
N ALA A 94 -4.10 0.31 -7.64
CA ALA A 94 -4.30 -0.23 -8.97
C ALA A 94 -3.38 -1.44 -9.18
N GLY A 95 -3.74 -2.32 -10.11
CA GLY A 95 -2.94 -3.50 -10.42
C GLY A 95 -3.51 -4.34 -11.56
N GLU A 96 -2.99 -5.55 -11.64
CA GLU A 96 -3.37 -6.58 -12.63
C GLU A 96 -3.85 -7.84 -11.89
N ASP A 97 -4.13 -8.90 -12.63
CA ASP A 97 -4.50 -10.23 -12.11
C ASP A 97 -5.73 -10.23 -11.17
N TRP A 98 -6.75 -9.43 -11.47
CA TRP A 98 -8.00 -9.44 -10.73
C TRP A 98 -8.76 -10.76 -10.90
N GLU A 99 -9.05 -11.42 -9.78
CA GLU A 99 -9.86 -12.64 -9.71
C GLU A 99 -11.16 -12.42 -8.92
N PRO A 100 -12.35 -12.55 -9.52
CA PRO A 100 -13.60 -12.46 -8.79
C PRO A 100 -13.81 -13.66 -7.85
N THR A 101 -13.95 -13.42 -6.54
CA THR A 101 -14.27 -14.47 -5.54
C THR A 101 -15.70 -14.40 -5.02
N ILE A 102 -16.62 -13.73 -5.73
CA ILE A 102 -18.00 -13.51 -5.26
C ILE A 102 -18.63 -14.82 -4.77
N GLN A 103 -18.84 -14.90 -3.46
CA GLN A 103 -19.70 -15.90 -2.85
C GLN A 103 -21.09 -15.31 -2.85
N GLU A 104 -22.00 -15.92 -3.59
CA GLU A 104 -23.41 -15.56 -3.57
C GLU A 104 -23.89 -15.68 -2.12
N THR A 105 -24.13 -14.54 -1.46
CA THR A 105 -24.76 -14.52 -0.15
C THR A 105 -26.22 -14.90 -0.37
N THR A 106 -26.47 -16.20 -0.48
CA THR A 106 -27.82 -16.74 -0.46
C THR A 106 -28.47 -16.24 0.81
N SER A 107 -29.44 -15.35 0.66
CA SER A 107 -30.29 -14.88 1.75
C SER A 107 -31.04 -16.10 2.29
N VAL A 108 -30.49 -16.74 3.32
CA VAL A 108 -31.24 -17.70 4.13
C VAL A 108 -32.20 -16.86 4.95
N ALA A 109 -33.40 -16.63 4.41
CA ALA A 109 -34.50 -16.06 5.18
C ALA A 109 -34.73 -16.95 6.41
N PRO A 110 -34.78 -16.42 7.64
CA PRO A 110 -35.11 -17.22 8.80
C PRO A 110 -36.53 -17.75 8.63
N THR A 111 -36.69 -19.06 8.46
CA THR A 111 -37.97 -19.73 8.62
C THR A 111 -38.43 -19.51 10.05
N ALA A 112 -39.41 -18.63 10.23
CA ALA A 112 -40.11 -18.46 11.49
C ALA A 112 -40.79 -19.79 11.87
N SER A 113 -40.51 -20.26 13.08
CA SER A 113 -41.26 -21.33 13.76
C SER A 113 -42.05 -20.74 14.91
#